data_AF-A4FD68-F1
#
_entry.id   AF-A4FD68-F1
#
_cell.length_a   1.000
_cell.length_b   1.000
_cell.length_c   1.000
_cell.angle_alpha   90.00
_cell.angle_beta   90.00
_cell.angle_gamma   90.00
#
_symmetry.space_group_name_H-M   'P 1'
#
loop_
_entity.id
_entity.type
_entity.pdbx_description
1 polymer ?
#
loop_
_entity_poly.entity_id
_entity_poly.type
_entity_poly.pdbx_seq_one_letter_code
_entity_poly.pdbx_strand_id
1 'polypeptide(L)'
;MTGKRRALLIATDSYSDATFQQLRTPRADADALAAVLAAPLIGGYQVDALHNPPAHEANLAIEDLFAAAWLDDLVLLYISGHGIKDDYGRLHLAMTNSRHDRLNATAVSAQFVRNQMDNTRSRRVVVLLDCCFAGAFPPGSTHRTGENAGVLSQLGGRGSAVMTSSSALEYSFEAGESASSTLVGAASPSVFTGALVEGLRSGGADRNGDGLIDVDELYDFIYEQVEAAGKPQTPGLDSRFQGRLIVATSPAATDLPPEVAQAMRSPLTSVRLAIVGELSTLLHSDSASAARAARTALAKLTEDNASSVVAAAQATLARAETAASPSPPVDAPQSPDGGTPDSAVASLPDHDRRAGDGDQQQAWSPRFRRTALISTAIGLAAATVVTAVALLPGPGGSNGDAAQQQTQIPPGFVAPPTRPTPLPDPVTCQYQPDGKQPIRSVTPPASGEVPAKGIVRAGINTNIGTIPAILDRSLAPCTVNSFVHLAEQGFYDNARCVSGNVPFLTCGPRGARDESPGYTSADESLPGLRALRGYLVMHSAYYPDFSVQFEDNENDDTVFGTISDEGLNVIDTKRRQSDDPYNRHLSDIIVTSVDIQQ
;
A
#
# COMPACT_ATOMS: atom_id res chain seq x y z
N MET A 1 6.30 30.63 3.36
CA MET A 1 6.02 30.21 4.76
C MET A 1 5.84 28.71 4.70
N THR A 2 6.42 27.93 5.61
CA THR A 2 6.18 26.48 5.64
C THR A 2 4.71 26.25 6.02
N GLY A 3 3.95 25.54 5.18
CA GLY A 3 2.56 25.21 5.46
C GLY A 3 2.40 24.40 6.74
N LYS A 4 1.27 24.56 7.42
CA LYS A 4 0.94 23.83 8.65
C LYS A 4 0.56 22.39 8.35
N ARG A 5 0.83 21.48 9.28
CA ARG A 5 0.35 20.09 9.23
C ARG A 5 -0.84 19.95 10.18
N ARG A 6 -1.98 19.50 9.69
CA ARG A 6 -3.23 19.34 10.46
C ARG A 6 -3.73 17.92 10.33
N ALA A 7 -4.12 17.29 11.43
CA ALA A 7 -4.65 15.95 11.43
C ALA A 7 -5.95 15.88 12.23
N LEU A 8 -6.96 15.21 11.69
CA LEU A 8 -8.17 14.81 12.41
C LEU A 8 -8.24 13.28 12.46
N LEU A 9 -8.36 12.73 13.66
CA LEU A 9 -8.49 11.30 13.90
C LEU A 9 -9.89 11.03 14.47
N ILE A 10 -10.67 10.20 13.78
CA ILE A 10 -12.01 9.79 14.23
C ILE A 10 -11.98 8.30 14.49
N ALA A 11 -12.24 7.91 15.73
CA ALA A 11 -12.31 6.51 16.14
C ALA A 11 -13.68 6.20 16.70
N THR A 12 -14.36 5.22 16.09
CA THR A 12 -15.66 4.73 16.59
C THR A 12 -15.54 3.26 16.94
N ASP A 13 -15.58 2.97 18.24
CA ASP A 13 -15.60 1.62 18.79
C ASP A 13 -16.96 1.21 19.37
N SER A 14 -17.83 2.19 19.67
CA SER A 14 -19.13 1.97 20.27
C SER A 14 -20.29 2.53 19.45
N TYR A 15 -21.30 1.68 19.23
CA TYR A 15 -22.47 1.95 18.39
C TYR A 15 -23.77 1.74 19.15
N SER A 16 -24.72 2.67 18.96
CA SER A 16 -26.05 2.63 19.57
C SER A 16 -26.98 1.61 18.90
N ASP A 17 -26.83 1.40 17.59
CA ASP A 17 -27.56 0.39 16.84
C ASP A 17 -26.89 -0.99 17.02
N ALA A 18 -27.65 -1.94 17.55
CA ALA A 18 -27.17 -3.27 17.91
C ALA A 18 -26.78 -4.14 16.71
N THR A 19 -27.12 -3.73 15.48
CA THR A 19 -26.64 -4.41 14.26
C THR A 19 -25.14 -4.23 14.03
N PHE A 20 -24.54 -3.18 14.60
CA PHE A 20 -23.10 -2.96 14.53
C PHE A 20 -22.40 -3.62 15.72
N GLN A 21 -21.45 -4.49 15.43
CA GLN A 21 -20.59 -5.08 16.45
C GLN A 21 -19.73 -3.98 17.09
N GLN A 22 -19.61 -3.99 18.42
CA GLN A 22 -18.68 -3.09 19.13
C GLN A 22 -17.23 -3.51 18.84
N LEU A 23 -16.36 -2.54 18.59
CA LEU A 23 -14.94 -2.77 18.31
C LEU A 23 -14.11 -2.53 19.58
N ARG A 24 -12.84 -2.95 19.57
CA ARG A 24 -11.95 -2.84 20.76
C ARG A 24 -10.73 -1.95 20.55
N THR A 25 -10.24 -1.85 19.32
CA THR A 25 -8.96 -1.20 19.00
C THR A 25 -9.05 0.23 18.48
N PRO A 26 -10.14 0.73 17.83
CA PRO A 26 -10.14 2.05 17.17
C PRO A 26 -9.63 3.20 18.04
N ARG A 27 -10.06 3.26 19.31
CA ARG A 27 -9.60 4.30 20.24
C ARG A 27 -8.10 4.20 20.53
N ALA A 28 -7.62 3.02 20.89
CA ALA A 28 -6.21 2.80 21.21
C ALA A 28 -5.30 3.05 19.99
N ASP A 29 -5.77 2.65 18.81
CA ASP A 29 -5.10 2.87 17.53
C ASP A 29 -4.99 4.36 17.20
N ALA A 30 -6.10 5.10 17.34
CA ALA A 30 -6.10 6.56 17.16
C ALA A 30 -5.21 7.27 18.19
N ASP A 31 -5.22 6.87 19.46
CA ASP A 31 -4.36 7.46 20.50
C ASP A 31 -2.87 7.24 20.18
N ALA A 32 -2.50 6.04 19.73
CA ALA A 32 -1.13 5.71 19.33
C ALA A 32 -0.67 6.49 18.09
N LEU A 33 -1.56 6.65 17.10
CA LEU A 33 -1.31 7.44 15.90
C LEU A 33 -1.20 8.93 16.21
N ALA A 34 -2.08 9.45 17.07
CA ALA A 34 -2.05 10.85 17.51
C ALA A 34 -0.68 11.20 18.13
N ALA A 35 -0.12 10.30 18.95
CA ALA A 35 1.16 10.52 19.60
C ALA A 35 2.32 10.67 18.59
N VAL A 36 2.39 9.83 17.56
CA VAL A 36 3.47 9.90 16.55
C VAL A 36 3.27 11.07 15.58
N LEU A 37 2.02 11.40 15.23
CA LEU A 37 1.72 12.54 14.37
C LEU A 37 1.99 13.87 15.08
N ALA A 38 1.68 13.99 16.38
CA ALA A 38 1.94 15.21 17.14
C ALA A 38 3.43 15.43 17.47
N ALA A 39 4.25 14.36 17.46
CA ALA A 39 5.67 14.46 17.79
C ALA A 39 6.41 15.41 16.82
N PRO A 40 7.06 16.49 17.31
CA PRO A 40 7.66 17.51 16.44
C PRO A 40 8.75 17.03 15.49
N LEU A 41 9.47 15.97 15.87
CA LEU A 41 10.56 15.37 15.08
C LEU A 41 10.10 14.22 14.17
N ILE A 42 8.81 13.90 14.16
CA ILE A 42 8.21 12.85 13.33
C ILE A 42 7.12 13.46 12.46
N GLY A 43 5.91 13.65 13.01
CA GLY A 43 4.79 14.18 12.23
C GLY A 43 4.68 15.70 12.26
N GLY A 44 4.89 16.33 13.41
CA GLY A 44 4.72 17.78 13.60
C GLY A 44 3.31 18.30 13.27
N TYR A 45 2.27 17.46 13.40
CA TYR A 45 0.87 17.83 13.14
C TYR A 45 0.25 18.53 14.35
N GLN A 46 -0.64 19.49 14.08
CA GLN A 46 -1.72 19.82 15.01
C GLN A 46 -2.78 18.72 14.89
N VAL A 47 -2.94 17.92 15.94
CA VAL A 47 -3.82 16.74 15.94
C VAL A 47 -5.06 17.02 16.79
N ASP A 48 -6.23 16.84 16.18
CA ASP A 48 -7.52 16.75 16.86
C ASP A 48 -8.02 15.30 16.79
N ALA A 49 -8.48 14.73 17.92
CA ALA A 49 -8.95 13.36 18.00
C ALA A 49 -10.37 13.30 18.59
N LEU A 50 -11.28 12.60 17.92
CA LEU A 50 -12.65 12.38 18.33
C LEU A 50 -12.89 10.88 18.55
N HIS A 51 -13.46 10.55 19.71
CA HIS A 51 -13.81 9.16 20.07
C HIS A 51 -15.32 9.03 20.19
N ASN A 52 -15.88 8.06 19.46
CA ASN A 52 -17.32 7.80 19.38
C ASN A 52 -18.17 9.07 19.13
N PRO A 53 -17.80 9.97 18.20
CA PRO A 53 -18.64 11.12 17.92
C PRO A 53 -19.96 10.66 17.27
N PRO A 54 -21.08 11.39 17.49
CA PRO A 54 -22.23 11.27 16.61
C PRO A 54 -21.92 11.86 15.24
N ALA A 55 -22.63 11.42 14.20
CA ALA A 55 -22.30 11.76 12.82
C ALA A 55 -22.31 13.27 12.50
N HIS A 56 -23.15 14.06 13.17
CA HIS A 56 -23.18 15.51 12.95
C HIS A 56 -21.91 16.20 13.48
N GLU A 57 -21.36 15.76 14.61
CA GLU A 57 -20.09 16.27 15.13
C GLU A 57 -18.91 15.83 14.26
N ALA A 58 -18.91 14.57 13.81
CA ALA A 58 -17.90 14.07 12.88
C ALA A 58 -17.91 14.86 11.55
N ASN A 59 -19.09 15.09 10.96
CA ASN A 59 -19.23 15.87 9.73
C ASN A 59 -18.71 17.31 9.90
N LEU A 60 -19.06 17.98 11.00
CA LEU A 60 -18.58 19.33 11.30
C LEU A 60 -17.06 19.38 11.44
N ALA A 61 -16.47 18.45 12.20
CA ALA A 61 -15.02 18.41 12.39
C ALA A 61 -14.27 18.13 11.07
N ILE A 62 -14.81 17.27 10.21
CA ILE A 62 -14.24 17.01 8.87
C ILE A 62 -14.30 18.28 8.01
N GLU A 63 -15.44 18.97 7.99
CA GLU A 63 -15.58 20.23 7.24
C GLU A 63 -14.62 21.31 7.75
N ASP A 64 -14.53 21.48 9.07
CA ASP A 64 -13.62 22.45 9.71
C ASP A 64 -12.15 22.16 9.37
N LEU A 65 -11.74 20.88 9.40
CA LEU A 65 -10.38 20.46 9.03
C LEU A 65 -10.02 20.92 7.61
N PHE A 66 -10.88 20.59 6.63
CA PHE A 66 -10.61 20.88 5.23
C PHE A 66 -10.77 22.37 4.89
N ALA A 67 -11.72 23.06 5.51
CA ALA A 67 -11.97 24.49 5.31
C ALA A 67 -10.85 25.37 5.91
N ALA A 68 -10.24 24.95 7.01
CA ALA A 68 -9.16 25.69 7.68
C ALA A 68 -7.79 25.58 6.96
N ALA A 69 -7.65 24.65 6.01
CA ALA A 69 -6.39 24.36 5.33
C ALA A 69 -6.10 25.34 4.18
N TRP A 70 -4.89 25.92 4.20
CA TRP A 70 -4.40 26.81 3.14
C TRP A 70 -3.50 26.09 2.13
N LEU A 71 -3.17 26.75 1.01
CA LEU A 71 -2.48 26.17 -0.16
C LEU A 71 -1.24 25.31 0.15
N ASP A 72 -0.45 25.69 1.16
CA ASP A 72 0.79 24.97 1.50
C ASP A 72 0.61 23.94 2.62
N ASP A 73 -0.53 23.96 3.31
CA ASP A 73 -0.82 23.09 4.45
C ASP A 73 -0.90 21.62 4.00
N LEU A 74 -0.60 20.68 4.89
CA LEU A 74 -0.84 19.26 4.70
C LEU A 74 -1.96 18.82 5.63
N VAL A 75 -2.99 18.21 5.05
CA VAL A 75 -4.18 17.75 5.78
C VAL A 75 -4.18 16.23 5.84
N LEU A 76 -4.31 15.68 7.05
CA LEU A 76 -4.46 14.24 7.28
C LEU A 76 -5.82 13.97 7.93
N LEU A 77 -6.62 13.08 7.34
CA LEU A 77 -7.84 12.56 7.94
C LEU A 77 -7.67 11.06 8.18
N TYR A 78 -7.79 10.63 9.42
CA TYR A 78 -7.79 9.22 9.79
C TYR A 78 -9.15 8.83 10.34
N ILE A 79 -9.73 7.74 9.84
CA ILE A 79 -11.00 7.22 10.32
C ILE A 79 -10.88 5.73 10.59
N SER A 80 -11.25 5.31 11.80
CA SER A 80 -11.30 3.91 12.22
C SER A 80 -12.67 3.53 12.76
N GLY A 81 -13.21 2.39 12.30
CA GLY A 81 -14.55 1.92 12.66
C GLY A 81 -15.17 1.02 11.59
N HIS A 82 -16.51 0.99 11.53
CA HIS A 82 -17.24 0.25 10.48
C HIS A 82 -17.43 1.08 9.22
N GLY A 83 -17.10 0.49 8.06
CA GLY A 83 -17.46 1.00 6.75
C GLY A 83 -18.58 0.16 6.12
N ILE A 84 -19.71 0.77 5.79
CA ILE A 84 -20.89 0.07 5.25
C ILE A 84 -21.24 0.62 3.88
N LYS A 85 -21.48 -0.27 2.92
CA LYS A 85 -22.06 0.12 1.64
C LYS A 85 -23.58 0.04 1.73
N ASP A 86 -24.26 1.07 1.27
CA ASP A 86 -25.72 1.00 1.12
C ASP A 86 -26.12 0.15 -0.11
N ASP A 87 -27.42 -0.05 -0.31
CA ASP A 87 -27.98 -0.81 -1.44
C ASP A 87 -27.57 -0.27 -2.82
N TYR A 88 -27.06 0.96 -2.88
CA TYR A 88 -26.57 1.61 -4.09
C TYR A 88 -25.04 1.55 -4.23
N GLY A 89 -24.36 0.80 -3.34
CA GLY A 89 -22.90 0.64 -3.34
C GLY A 89 -22.14 1.84 -2.77
N ARG A 90 -22.81 2.85 -2.21
CA ARG A 90 -22.16 4.04 -1.65
C ARG A 90 -21.61 3.74 -0.28
N LEU A 91 -20.37 4.14 -0.04
CA LEU A 91 -19.70 3.94 1.23
C LEU A 91 -20.14 4.97 2.28
N HIS A 92 -20.48 4.47 3.47
CA HIS A 92 -20.77 5.23 4.68
C HIS A 92 -19.89 4.74 5.82
N LEU A 93 -19.36 5.66 6.60
CA LEU A 93 -18.53 5.42 7.78
C LEU A 93 -19.42 5.57 9.02
N ALA A 94 -19.65 4.48 9.75
CA ALA A 94 -20.55 4.48 10.88
C ALA A 94 -19.95 5.22 12.08
N MET A 95 -20.83 5.96 12.74
CA MET A 95 -20.59 6.80 13.91
C MET A 95 -21.43 6.26 15.07
N THR A 96 -21.25 6.78 16.29
CA THR A 96 -21.87 6.16 17.48
C THR A 96 -23.40 6.11 17.41
N ASN A 97 -24.03 7.08 16.74
CA ASN A 97 -25.48 7.19 16.57
C ASN A 97 -25.98 6.68 15.21
N SER A 98 -25.12 6.05 14.40
CA SER A 98 -25.51 5.50 13.11
C SER A 98 -26.57 4.42 13.28
N ARG A 99 -27.52 4.41 12.34
CA ARG A 99 -28.52 3.36 12.20
C ARG A 99 -28.34 2.65 10.88
N HIS A 100 -28.30 1.33 10.91
CA HIS A 100 -28.09 0.51 9.71
C HIS A 100 -29.17 0.77 8.65
N ASP A 101 -30.41 1.04 9.06
CA ASP A 101 -31.52 1.33 8.16
C ASP A 101 -31.59 2.80 7.69
N ARG A 102 -30.74 3.70 8.21
CA ARG A 102 -30.76 5.15 7.91
C ARG A 102 -29.35 5.74 7.78
N LEU A 103 -28.44 5.05 7.08
CA LEU A 103 -27.04 5.45 6.93
C LEU A 103 -26.87 6.89 6.39
N ASN A 104 -27.59 7.25 5.33
CA ASN A 104 -27.51 8.60 4.72
C ASN A 104 -27.70 9.77 5.71
N ALA A 105 -28.49 9.57 6.77
CA ALA A 105 -28.79 10.62 7.73
C ALA A 105 -27.97 10.52 9.03
N THR A 106 -27.38 9.35 9.30
CA THR A 106 -26.83 9.02 10.61
C THR A 106 -25.39 8.51 10.58
N ALA A 107 -24.78 8.40 9.40
CA ALA A 107 -23.38 8.06 9.18
C ALA A 107 -22.65 9.18 8.41
N VAL A 108 -21.33 9.10 8.31
CA VAL A 108 -20.53 10.00 7.46
C VAL A 108 -20.40 9.39 6.08
N SER A 109 -20.91 10.07 5.05
CA SER A 109 -20.79 9.59 3.67
C SER A 109 -19.38 9.77 3.13
N ALA A 110 -18.82 8.76 2.45
CA ALA A 110 -17.57 8.90 1.72
C ALA A 110 -17.66 10.00 0.64
N GLN A 111 -18.83 10.17 0.01
CA GLN A 111 -19.06 11.27 -0.93
C GLN A 111 -18.97 12.64 -0.25
N PHE A 112 -19.45 12.77 0.99
CA PHE A 112 -19.28 14.01 1.75
C PHE A 112 -17.80 14.31 2.00
N VAL A 113 -17.02 13.31 2.44
CA VAL A 113 -15.58 13.46 2.64
C VAL A 113 -14.88 13.88 1.34
N ARG A 114 -15.19 13.21 0.22
CA ARG A 114 -14.68 13.56 -1.11
C ARG A 114 -14.98 15.01 -1.49
N ASN A 115 -16.21 15.48 -1.26
CA ASN A 115 -16.57 16.87 -1.52
C ASN A 115 -15.73 17.84 -0.68
N GLN A 116 -15.43 17.53 0.58
CA GLN A 116 -14.56 18.37 1.41
C GLN A 116 -13.11 18.36 0.90
N MET A 117 -12.61 17.21 0.44
CA MET A 117 -11.29 17.10 -0.20
C MET A 117 -11.23 17.93 -1.49
N ASP A 118 -12.30 17.96 -2.29
CA ASP A 118 -12.35 18.76 -3.51
C ASP A 118 -12.38 20.27 -3.26
N ASN A 119 -13.05 20.67 -2.18
CA ASN A 119 -13.23 22.05 -1.76
C ASN A 119 -12.03 22.63 -1.00
N THR A 120 -11.11 21.80 -0.50
CA THR A 120 -9.93 22.28 0.22
C THR A 120 -8.94 23.00 -0.70
N ARG A 121 -8.25 24.00 -0.15
CA ARG A 121 -7.24 24.78 -0.88
C ARG A 121 -5.88 24.11 -0.90
N SER A 122 -5.57 23.30 0.10
CA SER A 122 -4.25 22.71 0.33
C SER A 122 -3.75 21.81 -0.81
N ARG A 123 -4.65 21.08 -1.50
CA ARG A 123 -4.30 20.08 -2.55
C ARG A 123 -3.18 19.09 -2.12
N ARG A 124 -2.93 18.97 -0.81
CA ARG A 124 -1.98 18.06 -0.15
C ARG A 124 -2.76 17.36 0.96
N VAL A 125 -3.51 16.35 0.55
CA VAL A 125 -4.44 15.64 1.44
C VAL A 125 -4.04 14.17 1.54
N VAL A 126 -4.02 13.65 2.77
CA VAL A 126 -3.85 12.23 3.06
C VAL A 126 -5.09 11.75 3.81
N VAL A 127 -5.75 10.71 3.32
CA VAL A 127 -6.87 10.05 4.01
C VAL A 127 -6.47 8.62 4.31
N LEU A 128 -6.58 8.22 5.57
CA LEU A 128 -6.24 6.89 6.07
C LEU A 128 -7.51 6.25 6.64
N LEU A 129 -7.96 5.14 6.06
CA LEU A 129 -9.16 4.44 6.48
C LEU A 129 -8.80 3.09 7.08
N ASP A 130 -8.88 2.99 8.40
CA ASP A 130 -8.79 1.72 9.12
C ASP A 130 -10.18 1.18 9.45
N CYS A 131 -10.93 0.86 8.39
CA CYS A 131 -12.32 0.45 8.50
C CYS A 131 -12.52 -0.97 7.96
N CYS A 132 -13.27 -1.79 8.68
CA CYS A 132 -13.75 -3.05 8.13
C CYS A 132 -14.89 -2.75 7.16
N PHE A 133 -14.74 -3.10 5.88
CA PHE A 133 -15.80 -2.93 4.86
C PHE A 133 -16.75 -4.13 4.75
N ALA A 134 -16.77 -4.98 5.79
CA ALA A 134 -17.58 -6.20 5.83
C ALA A 134 -19.06 -5.87 6.06
N GLY A 135 -19.82 -5.81 4.96
CA GLY A 135 -21.27 -5.63 5.05
C GLY A 135 -22.04 -5.48 3.74
N ALA A 136 -21.51 -5.86 2.58
CA ALA A 136 -22.10 -5.45 1.29
C ALA A 136 -22.92 -6.52 0.54
N PHE A 137 -23.28 -7.68 1.11
CA PHE A 137 -24.10 -8.64 0.35
C PHE A 137 -25.07 -9.51 1.18
N PRO A 138 -26.28 -9.81 0.64
CA PRO A 138 -27.18 -10.79 1.22
C PRO A 138 -26.53 -12.19 1.23
N PRO A 139 -26.93 -13.08 2.17
CA PRO A 139 -26.36 -14.42 2.26
C PRO A 139 -26.51 -15.18 0.94
N GLY A 140 -25.39 -15.56 0.31
CA GLY A 140 -25.37 -16.42 -0.89
C GLY A 140 -24.61 -15.88 -2.12
N SER A 141 -24.03 -14.69 -2.09
CA SER A 141 -23.14 -14.21 -3.17
C SER A 141 -21.69 -14.65 -2.93
N THR A 142 -21.06 -15.23 -3.95
CA THR A 142 -19.64 -15.59 -3.91
C THR A 142 -18.76 -14.34 -3.98
N HIS A 143 -17.93 -14.16 -2.97
CA HIS A 143 -16.95 -13.08 -2.86
C HIS A 143 -15.87 -13.23 -3.95
N ARG A 144 -15.50 -12.13 -4.62
CA ARG A 144 -14.33 -12.05 -5.50
C ARG A 144 -13.39 -10.95 -4.99
N THR A 145 -12.10 -11.25 -5.01
CA THR A 145 -10.98 -10.35 -4.72
C THR A 145 -11.07 -9.05 -5.54
N GLY A 146 -10.96 -7.87 -4.89
CA GLY A 146 -11.03 -6.55 -5.56
C GLY A 146 -11.68 -5.40 -4.80
N GLU A 147 -12.05 -5.57 -3.52
CA GLU A 147 -12.99 -4.67 -2.86
C GLU A 147 -12.46 -3.27 -2.49
N ASN A 148 -11.13 -3.09 -2.40
CA ASN A 148 -10.49 -1.78 -2.22
C ASN A 148 -10.79 -0.83 -3.37
N ALA A 149 -10.95 -1.33 -4.60
CA ALA A 149 -11.21 -0.52 -5.78
C ALA A 149 -12.51 0.31 -5.65
N GLY A 150 -13.53 -0.22 -4.95
CA GLY A 150 -14.80 0.48 -4.74
C GLY A 150 -14.77 1.57 -3.66
N VAL A 151 -13.80 1.51 -2.73
CA VAL A 151 -13.58 2.55 -1.71
C VAL A 151 -12.66 3.63 -2.27
N LEU A 152 -11.56 3.20 -2.89
CA LEU A 152 -10.57 4.07 -3.52
C LEU A 152 -11.19 4.87 -4.67
N SER A 153 -12.09 4.30 -5.47
CA SER A 153 -12.79 5.06 -6.52
C SER A 153 -13.72 6.15 -6.00
N GLN A 154 -14.29 6.00 -4.80
CA GLN A 154 -15.20 6.99 -4.20
C GLN A 154 -14.48 8.14 -3.50
N LEU A 155 -13.24 7.93 -3.03
CA LEU A 155 -12.47 8.92 -2.28
C LEU A 155 -11.23 9.44 -3.02
N GLY A 156 -10.76 8.72 -4.05
CA GLY A 156 -9.64 9.10 -4.90
C GLY A 156 -9.87 10.39 -5.68
N GLY A 157 -8.79 11.12 -5.98
CA GLY A 157 -8.88 12.38 -6.74
C GLY A 157 -7.59 13.19 -6.71
N ARG A 158 -7.52 14.23 -7.57
CA ARG A 158 -6.32 15.06 -7.77
C ARG A 158 -5.82 15.69 -6.46
N GLY A 159 -4.51 15.65 -6.23
CA GLY A 159 -3.89 16.28 -5.06
C GLY A 159 -4.19 15.57 -3.72
N SER A 160 -4.54 14.29 -3.77
CA SER A 160 -4.81 13.50 -2.57
C SER A 160 -4.22 12.10 -2.67
N ALA A 161 -3.91 11.54 -1.51
CA ALA A 161 -3.59 10.15 -1.32
C ALA A 161 -4.62 9.53 -0.36
N VAL A 162 -5.19 8.40 -0.73
CA VAL A 162 -6.14 7.64 0.09
C VAL A 162 -5.58 6.25 0.31
N MET A 163 -5.39 5.87 1.57
CA MET A 163 -4.92 4.54 1.97
C MET A 163 -6.00 3.83 2.79
N THR A 164 -6.23 2.56 2.51
CA THR A 164 -7.25 1.74 3.17
C THR A 164 -6.64 0.51 3.80
N SER A 165 -7.21 0.05 4.91
CA SER A 165 -6.66 -1.07 5.66
C SER A 165 -6.97 -2.44 5.07
N SER A 166 -8.15 -2.73 4.50
CA SER A 166 -8.48 -4.09 4.02
C SER A 166 -9.61 -4.21 2.99
N SER A 167 -9.65 -5.34 2.26
CA SER A 167 -10.79 -5.86 1.47
C SER A 167 -11.62 -6.87 2.30
N ALA A 168 -12.93 -6.90 2.17
CA ALA A 168 -13.91 -7.43 3.13
C ALA A 168 -14.14 -8.95 3.16
N LEU A 169 -13.07 -9.72 3.42
CA LEU A 169 -13.18 -11.13 3.80
C LEU A 169 -13.37 -11.36 5.32
N GLU A 170 -14.19 -10.55 5.99
CA GLU A 170 -14.53 -10.81 7.40
C GLU A 170 -16.02 -10.67 7.68
N TYR A 171 -16.80 -11.59 7.11
CA TYR A 171 -17.96 -12.14 7.82
C TYR A 171 -18.13 -13.59 7.41
N SER A 172 -17.44 -14.52 8.08
CA SER A 172 -17.87 -15.92 8.28
C SER A 172 -16.75 -16.70 8.97
N PHE A 173 -16.77 -16.74 10.30
CA PHE A 173 -16.62 -17.93 11.16
C PHE A 173 -16.36 -17.52 12.62
N GLU A 174 -17.31 -16.78 13.20
CA GLU A 174 -17.57 -16.83 14.65
C GLU A 174 -19.08 -17.06 14.85
N ALA A 175 -19.56 -18.18 14.34
CA ALA A 175 -20.85 -18.75 14.71
C ALA A 175 -20.59 -20.16 15.23
N GLY A 176 -20.12 -20.25 16.47
CA GLY A 176 -19.96 -21.52 17.18
C GLY A 176 -18.82 -21.49 18.18
N GLU A 177 -19.19 -21.38 19.46
CA GLU A 177 -18.38 -21.67 20.66
C GLU A 177 -17.39 -20.61 21.16
N SER A 178 -17.85 -19.92 22.22
CA SER A 178 -17.06 -19.54 23.40
C SER A 178 -15.88 -18.58 23.22
N ALA A 179 -16.16 -17.29 23.31
CA ALA A 179 -15.21 -16.29 23.81
C ALA A 179 -15.73 -15.61 25.09
N SER A 180 -16.02 -16.43 26.11
CA SER A 180 -15.86 -15.97 27.50
C SER A 180 -14.37 -16.00 27.81
N SER A 181 -13.69 -14.87 27.64
CA SER A 181 -12.35 -14.64 28.15
C SER A 181 -12.31 -13.26 28.81
N THR A 182 -12.53 -13.31 30.12
CA THR A 182 -12.01 -12.47 31.21
C THR A 182 -11.40 -11.11 30.85
N LEU A 183 -11.94 -10.09 31.51
CA LEU A 183 -11.40 -8.74 31.66
C LEU A 183 -9.90 -8.71 32.04
N VAL A 184 -9.23 -7.65 31.59
CA VAL A 184 -7.86 -7.17 31.88
C VAL A 184 -6.75 -7.67 30.93
N GLY A 185 -6.53 -6.92 29.85
CA GLY A 185 -5.35 -6.99 29.00
C GLY A 185 -5.39 -5.87 27.96
N ALA A 186 -4.28 -5.16 27.74
CA ALA A 186 -4.19 -4.08 26.75
C ALA A 186 -4.63 -4.62 25.37
N ALA A 187 -5.57 -3.93 24.72
CA ALA A 187 -6.01 -4.31 23.38
C ALA A 187 -4.79 -4.23 22.43
N SER A 188 -4.45 -5.34 21.79
CA SER A 188 -3.42 -5.33 20.74
C SER A 188 -3.88 -4.40 19.60
N PRO A 189 -3.01 -3.53 19.08
CA PRO A 189 -3.36 -2.60 17.99
C PRO A 189 -3.91 -3.33 16.76
N SER A 190 -4.69 -2.63 15.93
CA SER A 190 -4.99 -3.14 14.58
C SER A 190 -3.69 -3.38 13.82
N VAL A 191 -3.64 -4.37 12.90
CA VAL A 191 -2.39 -4.68 12.20
C VAL A 191 -1.99 -3.54 11.28
N PHE A 192 -2.95 -2.95 10.58
CA PHE A 192 -2.72 -1.77 9.74
C PHE A 192 -2.26 -0.55 10.53
N THR A 193 -3.01 -0.13 11.56
CA THR A 193 -2.64 1.06 12.34
C THR A 193 -1.38 0.80 13.18
N GLY A 194 -1.20 -0.42 13.67
CA GLY A 194 0.04 -0.85 14.31
C GLY A 194 1.27 -0.71 13.40
N ALA A 195 1.17 -1.19 12.16
CA ALA A 195 2.23 -1.04 11.15
C ALA A 195 2.48 0.43 10.78
N LEU A 196 1.41 1.23 10.61
CA LEU A 196 1.49 2.67 10.37
C LEU A 196 2.24 3.38 11.51
N VAL A 197 1.84 3.13 12.75
CA VAL A 197 2.48 3.73 13.94
C VAL A 197 3.94 3.31 14.06
N GLU A 198 4.24 2.03 13.84
CA GLU A 198 5.61 1.52 13.92
C GLU A 198 6.52 2.10 12.84
N GLY A 199 6.04 2.19 11.59
CA GLY A 199 6.79 2.75 10.47
C GLY A 199 7.17 4.22 10.71
N LEU A 200 6.23 5.01 11.23
CA LEU A 200 6.47 6.41 11.60
C LEU A 200 7.37 6.55 12.84
N ARG A 201 7.13 5.73 13.87
CA ARG A 201 7.85 5.82 15.15
C ARG A 201 9.30 5.39 15.04
N SER A 202 9.57 4.29 14.35
CA SER A 202 10.92 3.74 14.18
C SER A 202 11.68 4.47 13.08
N GLY A 203 10.98 5.09 12.13
CA GLY A 203 11.56 5.56 10.89
C GLY A 203 11.80 4.46 9.86
N GLY A 204 11.37 3.22 10.12
CA GLY A 204 11.52 2.08 9.21
C GLY A 204 10.76 2.26 7.88
N ALA A 205 9.79 3.17 7.84
CA ALA A 205 9.10 3.55 6.61
C ALA A 205 9.95 4.44 5.68
N ASP A 206 11.08 5.01 6.10
CA ASP A 206 12.01 5.74 5.21
C ASP A 206 12.88 4.74 4.45
N ARG A 207 12.33 4.22 3.34
CA ARG A 207 12.96 3.15 2.55
C ARG A 207 14.17 3.66 1.79
N ASN A 208 14.06 4.88 1.26
CA ASN A 208 15.14 5.46 0.49
C ASN A 208 16.27 6.01 1.38
N GLY A 209 16.02 6.28 2.67
CA GLY A 209 16.98 6.77 3.65
C GLY A 209 17.32 8.25 3.52
N ASP A 210 16.40 9.08 3.02
CA ASP A 210 16.60 10.54 2.91
C ASP A 210 16.10 11.32 4.14
N GLY A 211 15.65 10.63 5.18
CA GLY A 211 15.13 11.22 6.40
C GLY A 211 13.70 11.71 6.27
N LEU A 212 13.04 11.49 5.13
CA LEU A 212 11.63 11.83 4.90
C LEU A 212 10.85 10.54 4.66
N ILE A 213 9.59 10.52 5.08
CA ILE A 213 8.67 9.41 4.82
C ILE A 213 7.56 9.99 3.95
N ASP A 214 7.53 9.60 2.68
CA ASP A 214 6.41 9.90 1.80
C ASP A 214 5.30 8.83 1.86
N VAL A 215 4.17 9.14 1.23
CA VAL A 215 2.99 8.25 1.22
C VAL A 215 3.30 6.88 0.61
N ASP A 216 4.10 6.83 -0.45
CA ASP A 216 4.39 5.60 -1.18
C ASP A 216 5.31 4.71 -0.33
N GLU A 217 6.35 5.30 0.28
CA GLU A 217 7.23 4.57 1.20
C GLU A 217 6.50 4.08 2.46
N LEU A 218 5.57 4.90 2.98
CA LEU A 218 4.72 4.54 4.10
C LEU A 218 3.79 3.37 3.75
N TYR A 219 3.19 3.40 2.55
CA TYR A 219 2.35 2.32 2.05
C TYR A 219 3.13 1.02 1.91
N ASP A 220 4.30 1.05 1.26
CA ASP A 220 5.14 -0.13 1.06
C ASP A 220 5.53 -0.75 2.41
N PHE A 221 5.85 0.08 3.41
CA PHE A 221 6.10 -0.39 4.77
C PHE A 221 4.89 -1.06 5.42
N ILE A 222 3.72 -0.42 5.36
CA ILE A 222 2.51 -0.97 5.95
C ILE A 222 2.13 -2.29 5.25
N TYR A 223 2.21 -2.34 3.93
CA TYR A 223 1.91 -3.51 3.13
C TYR A 223 2.79 -4.70 3.53
N GLU A 224 4.11 -4.52 3.60
CA GLU A 224 5.04 -5.57 4.04
C GLU A 224 4.75 -6.07 5.47
N GLN A 225 4.47 -5.17 6.41
CA GLN A 225 4.18 -5.55 7.80
C GLN A 225 2.86 -6.31 7.92
N VAL A 226 1.84 -5.90 7.17
CA VAL A 226 0.54 -6.57 7.13
C VAL A 226 0.67 -7.96 6.51
N GLU A 227 1.42 -8.10 5.40
CA GLU A 227 1.71 -9.41 4.80
C GLU A 227 2.49 -10.31 5.76
N ALA A 228 3.53 -9.77 6.42
CA ALA A 228 4.34 -10.52 7.38
C ALA A 228 3.55 -10.98 8.62
N ALA A 229 2.51 -10.24 9.02
CA ALA A 229 1.61 -10.63 10.09
C ALA A 229 0.69 -11.81 9.74
N GLY A 230 0.64 -12.22 8.45
CA GLY A 230 -0.11 -13.39 7.99
C GLY A 230 -1.62 -13.28 8.15
N LYS A 231 -2.16 -12.06 8.26
CA LYS A 231 -3.61 -11.82 8.33
C LYS A 231 -4.19 -11.60 6.94
N PRO A 232 -5.47 -11.97 6.69
CA PRO A 232 -6.15 -11.76 5.41
C PRO A 232 -6.53 -10.28 5.24
N GLN A 233 -5.52 -9.42 5.15
CA GLN A 233 -5.65 -7.99 5.03
C GLN A 233 -4.79 -7.50 3.87
N THR A 234 -5.39 -6.80 2.91
CA THR A 234 -4.68 -6.23 1.76
C THR A 234 -4.88 -4.72 1.78
N PRO A 235 -3.89 -3.95 2.26
CA PRO A 235 -3.94 -2.51 2.20
C PRO A 235 -4.09 -2.02 0.74
N GLY A 236 -4.76 -0.90 0.55
CA GLY A 236 -4.92 -0.26 -0.76
C GLY A 236 -4.42 1.18 -0.74
N LEU A 237 -3.94 1.67 -1.88
CA LEU A 237 -3.51 3.07 -2.07
C LEU A 237 -4.03 3.61 -3.40
N ASP A 238 -4.67 4.78 -3.38
CA ASP A 238 -4.85 5.65 -4.54
C ASP A 238 -4.13 6.97 -4.28
N SER A 239 -3.03 7.21 -4.99
CA SER A 239 -2.22 8.41 -4.89
C SER A 239 -2.26 9.17 -6.21
N ARG A 240 -2.89 10.36 -6.22
CA ARG A 240 -2.98 11.22 -7.41
C ARG A 240 -2.37 12.60 -7.14
N PHE A 241 -1.27 12.61 -6.41
CA PHE A 241 -0.47 13.80 -6.13
C PHE A 241 0.71 13.88 -7.11
N GLN A 242 1.08 15.09 -7.56
CA GLN A 242 2.26 15.28 -8.41
C GLN A 242 3.49 15.50 -7.53
N GLY A 243 4.48 14.61 -7.64
CA GLY A 243 5.67 14.62 -6.80
C GLY A 243 5.48 13.83 -5.51
N ARG A 244 6.34 14.09 -4.51
CA ARG A 244 6.31 13.36 -3.23
C ARG A 244 5.43 14.05 -2.20
N LEU A 245 4.48 13.32 -1.63
CA LEU A 245 3.65 13.79 -0.52
C LEU A 245 4.25 13.34 0.81
N ILE A 246 5.05 14.21 1.43
CA ILE A 246 5.79 13.88 2.66
C ILE A 246 4.86 13.85 3.89
N VAL A 247 4.64 12.66 4.46
CA VAL A 247 3.76 12.45 5.61
C VAL A 247 4.48 12.71 6.94
N ALA A 248 5.75 12.36 7.06
CA ALA A 248 6.54 12.54 8.28
C ALA A 248 8.04 12.69 7.98
N THR A 249 8.80 13.10 8.99
CA THR A 249 10.26 12.96 9.03
C THR A 249 10.62 11.67 9.74
N SER A 250 11.64 10.98 9.23
CA SER A 250 12.15 9.78 9.86
C SER A 250 12.97 10.14 11.10
N PRO A 251 12.69 9.59 12.29
CA PRO A 251 13.60 9.71 13.42
C PRO A 251 14.91 8.95 13.21
N ALA A 252 14.96 8.05 12.22
CA ALA A 252 16.18 7.43 11.73
C ALA A 252 16.93 8.29 10.69
N ALA A 253 16.41 9.49 10.37
CA ALA A 253 17.06 10.44 9.48
C ALA A 253 18.52 10.63 9.90
N THR A 254 19.39 10.31 8.96
CA THR A 254 20.83 10.38 9.15
C THR A 254 21.26 11.84 8.97
N ASP A 255 22.11 12.36 9.88
CA ASP A 255 22.77 13.67 9.78
C ASP A 255 23.79 13.76 8.61
N LEU A 256 23.58 12.95 7.56
CA LEU A 256 24.41 12.94 6.37
C LEU A 256 24.10 14.19 5.55
N PRO A 257 25.12 14.87 5.01
CA PRO A 257 24.91 15.88 4.00
C PRO A 257 24.03 15.33 2.86
N PRO A 258 23.04 16.10 2.35
CA PRO A 258 22.13 15.64 1.30
C PRO A 258 22.84 15.10 0.06
N GLU A 259 24.00 15.67 -0.27
CA GLU A 259 24.84 15.25 -1.39
C GLU A 259 25.41 13.84 -1.18
N VAL A 260 25.74 13.49 0.07
CA VAL A 260 26.24 12.18 0.46
C VAL A 260 25.12 11.14 0.38
N ALA A 261 23.95 11.45 0.93
CA ALA A 261 22.77 10.57 0.85
C ALA A 261 22.33 10.33 -0.61
N GLN A 262 22.35 11.37 -1.46
CA GLN A 262 22.03 11.25 -2.88
C GLN A 262 23.08 10.40 -3.64
N ALA A 263 24.37 10.61 -3.38
CA ALA A 263 25.45 9.87 -4.03
C ALA A 263 25.41 8.37 -3.71
N MET A 264 25.02 7.99 -2.49
CA MET A 264 24.82 6.59 -2.09
C MET A 264 23.74 5.89 -2.94
N ARG A 265 22.75 6.62 -3.44
CA ARG A 265 21.67 6.08 -4.30
C ARG A 265 21.97 6.19 -5.79
N SER A 266 23.16 6.64 -6.17
CA SER A 266 23.51 6.83 -7.58
C SER A 266 23.51 5.49 -8.33
N PRO A 267 22.95 5.41 -9.55
CA PRO A 267 23.05 4.22 -10.38
C PRO A 267 24.50 3.92 -10.78
N LEU A 268 25.38 4.93 -10.74
CA LEU A 268 26.78 4.79 -11.11
C LEU A 268 27.58 4.23 -9.93
N THR A 269 28.11 3.01 -10.10
CA THR A 269 28.99 2.36 -9.12
C THR A 269 30.20 3.22 -8.74
N SER A 270 30.75 3.99 -9.69
CA SER A 270 31.87 4.90 -9.43
C SER A 270 31.54 6.00 -8.43
N VAL A 271 30.30 6.50 -8.43
CA VAL A 271 29.82 7.54 -7.50
C VAL A 271 29.62 6.94 -6.12
N ARG A 272 28.98 5.77 -6.02
CA ARG A 272 28.80 5.06 -4.73
C ARG A 272 30.13 4.63 -4.13
N LEU A 273 31.11 4.23 -4.95
CA LEU A 273 32.45 3.91 -4.46
C LEU A 273 33.18 5.14 -3.93
N ALA A 274 33.07 6.28 -4.63
CA ALA A 274 33.69 7.54 -4.20
C ALA A 274 33.15 8.01 -2.84
N ILE A 275 31.85 7.80 -2.58
CA ILE A 275 31.22 8.29 -1.35
C ILE A 275 31.66 7.53 -0.08
N VAL A 276 32.19 6.31 -0.22
CA VAL A 276 32.77 5.58 0.92
C VAL A 276 33.91 6.37 1.58
N GLY A 277 34.69 7.12 0.80
CA GLY A 277 35.74 8.00 1.31
C GLY A 277 35.18 9.16 2.14
N GLU A 278 34.07 9.77 1.69
CA GLU A 278 33.41 10.88 2.39
C GLU A 278 32.65 10.40 3.64
N LEU A 279 32.11 9.19 3.60
CA LEU A 279 31.53 8.57 4.79
C LEU A 279 32.62 8.26 5.83
N SER A 280 33.82 7.87 5.40
CA SER A 280 34.97 7.69 6.29
C SER A 280 35.36 9.00 6.99
N THR A 281 35.37 10.14 6.30
CA THR A 281 35.67 11.44 6.92
C THR A 281 34.59 11.83 7.94
N LEU A 282 33.31 11.67 7.60
CA LEU A 282 32.20 11.92 8.52
C LEU A 282 32.25 11.01 9.76
N LEU A 283 32.73 9.78 9.61
CA LEU A 283 32.91 8.82 10.69
C LEU A 283 33.90 9.28 11.76
N HIS A 284 34.88 10.10 11.37
CA HIS A 284 35.91 10.67 12.25
C HIS A 284 35.62 12.14 12.60
N SER A 285 34.43 12.66 12.27
CA SER A 285 34.05 14.02 12.63
C SER A 285 33.72 14.15 14.12
N ASP A 286 33.84 15.37 14.66
CA ASP A 286 33.49 15.67 16.07
C ASP A 286 31.99 15.55 16.37
N SER A 287 31.15 15.44 15.32
CA SER A 287 29.72 15.28 15.46
C SER A 287 29.35 13.82 15.71
N ALA A 288 28.96 13.51 16.95
CA ALA A 288 28.52 12.16 17.33
C ALA A 288 27.26 11.69 16.57
N SER A 289 26.44 12.62 16.04
CA SER A 289 25.31 12.29 15.18
C SER A 289 25.75 12.00 13.74
N ALA A 290 26.64 12.82 13.16
CA ALA A 290 27.19 12.57 11.83
C ALA A 290 28.05 11.30 11.77
N ALA A 291 28.83 11.01 12.81
CA ALA A 291 29.63 9.79 12.89
C ALA A 291 28.75 8.52 12.99
N ARG A 292 27.65 8.57 13.77
CA ARG A 292 26.65 7.48 13.78
C ARG A 292 25.98 7.33 12.42
N ALA A 293 25.61 8.45 11.80
CA ALA A 293 24.96 8.45 10.50
C ALA A 293 25.86 7.87 9.40
N ALA A 294 27.15 8.21 9.42
CA ALA A 294 28.16 7.65 8.52
C ALA A 294 28.37 6.14 8.75
N ARG A 295 28.38 5.67 10.00
CA ARG A 295 28.45 4.23 10.31
C ARG A 295 27.24 3.48 9.76
N THR A 296 26.03 3.99 9.97
CA THR A 296 24.80 3.38 9.43
C THR A 296 24.82 3.36 7.90
N ALA A 297 25.24 4.44 7.26
CA ALA A 297 25.37 4.50 5.81
C ALA A 297 26.39 3.50 5.24
N LEU A 298 27.57 3.37 5.87
CA LEU A 298 28.55 2.36 5.47
C LEU A 298 28.02 0.94 5.66
N ALA A 299 27.28 0.67 6.75
CA ALA A 299 26.65 -0.63 6.96
C ALA A 299 25.68 -0.97 5.82
N LYS A 300 24.85 -0.01 5.39
CA LYS A 300 23.95 -0.19 4.23
C LYS A 300 24.71 -0.47 2.93
N LEU A 301 25.87 0.17 2.71
CA LEU A 301 26.72 -0.09 1.54
C LEU A 301 27.41 -1.46 1.55
N THR A 302 27.38 -2.19 2.67
CA THR A 302 27.85 -3.59 2.69
C THR A 302 26.89 -4.56 2.00
N GLU A 303 25.67 -4.12 1.71
CA GLU A 303 24.63 -4.86 0.97
C GLU A 303 24.54 -4.41 -0.50
N ASP A 304 25.49 -3.59 -0.99
CA ASP A 304 25.49 -3.08 -2.37
C ASP A 304 25.67 -4.19 -3.41
N ASN A 305 25.09 -4.00 -4.60
CA ASN A 305 25.19 -4.96 -5.69
C ASN A 305 26.59 -5.03 -6.35
N ALA A 306 27.44 -4.01 -6.14
CA ALA A 306 28.81 -3.99 -6.63
C ALA A 306 29.80 -4.43 -5.54
N SER A 307 30.52 -5.52 -5.81
CA SER A 307 31.51 -6.08 -4.88
C SER A 307 32.62 -5.10 -4.48
N SER A 308 32.97 -4.15 -5.35
CA SER A 308 33.94 -3.09 -5.04
C SER A 308 33.46 -2.11 -3.98
N VAL A 309 32.17 -1.75 -4.00
CA VAL A 309 31.54 -0.86 -3.00
C VAL A 309 31.44 -1.58 -1.66
N VAL A 310 30.98 -2.83 -1.67
CA VAL A 310 30.90 -3.69 -0.49
C VAL A 310 32.27 -3.82 0.18
N ALA A 311 33.31 -4.17 -0.58
CA ALA A 311 34.66 -4.33 -0.04
C ALA A 311 35.21 -3.03 0.57
N ALA A 312 34.97 -1.88 -0.07
CA ALA A 312 35.40 -0.59 0.43
C ALA A 312 34.67 -0.18 1.72
N ALA A 313 33.35 -0.41 1.79
CA ALA A 313 32.54 -0.13 2.97
C ALA A 313 32.95 -1.00 4.17
N GLN A 314 33.10 -2.31 3.95
CA GLN A 314 33.56 -3.26 4.98
C GLN A 314 34.96 -2.91 5.50
N ALA A 315 35.91 -2.58 4.61
CA ALA A 315 37.26 -2.18 5.01
C ALA A 315 37.26 -0.90 5.86
N THR A 316 36.34 0.03 5.56
CA THR A 316 36.22 1.29 6.30
C THR A 316 35.62 1.07 7.69
N LEU A 317 34.59 0.24 7.82
CA LEU A 317 34.00 -0.14 9.11
C LEU A 317 35.02 -0.89 9.99
N ALA A 318 35.72 -1.88 9.44
CA ALA A 318 36.72 -2.65 10.18
C ALA A 318 37.87 -1.76 10.72
N ARG A 319 38.29 -0.76 9.94
CA ARG A 319 39.29 0.24 10.37
C ARG A 319 38.79 1.12 11.51
N ALA A 320 37.51 1.50 11.48
CA ALA A 320 36.90 2.31 12.54
C ALA A 320 36.79 1.51 13.86
N GLU A 321 36.48 0.21 13.78
CA GLU A 321 36.41 -0.67 14.96
C GLU A 321 37.78 -0.92 15.59
N THR A 322 38.82 -1.10 14.78
CA THR A 322 40.21 -1.26 15.27
C THR A 322 40.74 0.02 15.92
N ALA A 323 40.35 1.19 15.42
CA ALA A 323 40.70 2.48 16.04
C ALA A 323 39.96 2.75 17.36
N ALA A 324 38.79 2.13 17.58
CA ALA A 324 37.97 2.30 18.77
C ALA A 324 38.31 1.35 19.94
N SER A 325 39.15 0.32 19.71
CA SER A 325 39.60 -0.57 20.79
C SER A 325 40.71 0.09 21.63
N PRO A 326 40.60 0.13 22.97
CA PRO A 326 41.64 0.72 23.81
C PRO A 326 42.92 -0.12 23.74
N SER A 327 44.07 0.56 23.66
CA SER A 327 45.38 -0.09 23.75
C SER A 327 45.52 -0.88 25.06
N PRO A 328 46.25 -2.02 25.08
CA PRO A 328 46.46 -2.79 26.30
C PRO A 328 47.19 -1.94 27.34
N PRO A 329 46.93 -2.15 28.65
CA PRO A 329 47.55 -1.35 29.68
C PRO A 329 49.06 -1.59 29.68
N VAL A 330 49.82 -0.50 29.68
CA VAL A 330 51.27 -0.51 29.86
C VAL A 330 51.57 -1.04 31.28
N ASP A 331 52.37 -2.10 31.34
CA ASP A 331 52.84 -2.72 32.58
C ASP A 331 53.44 -1.68 33.53
N ALA A 332 52.89 -1.62 34.75
CA ALA A 332 53.50 -0.93 35.87
C ALA A 332 54.36 -1.92 36.70
N PRO A 333 55.49 -1.50 37.29
CA PRO A 333 56.44 -2.41 37.93
C PRO A 333 55.90 -3.01 39.24
N GLN A 334 56.14 -4.31 39.43
CA GLN A 334 55.87 -5.04 40.67
C GLN A 334 56.88 -4.70 41.78
N SER A 335 56.40 -4.66 43.04
CA SER A 335 56.89 -5.40 44.24
C SER A 335 56.36 -4.73 45.55
N PRO A 336 56.41 -5.37 46.75
CA PRO A 336 55.72 -6.60 47.16
C PRO A 336 55.05 -6.52 48.58
N ASP A 337 54.37 -7.60 48.95
CA ASP A 337 54.02 -8.10 50.32
C ASP A 337 53.01 -7.40 51.25
N GLY A 338 52.06 -8.22 51.73
CA GLY A 338 51.80 -8.36 53.17
C GLY A 338 50.36 -8.27 53.69
N GLY A 339 49.75 -9.43 53.98
CA GLY A 339 49.01 -9.67 55.25
C GLY A 339 47.54 -9.25 55.38
N THR A 340 46.67 -10.23 55.67
CA THR A 340 45.36 -10.13 56.36
C THR A 340 45.57 -9.95 57.89
N PRO A 341 44.56 -9.84 58.82
CA PRO A 341 43.08 -9.94 58.73
C PRO A 341 42.25 -8.93 59.60
N ASP A 342 40.92 -9.11 59.58
CA ASP A 342 39.96 -9.08 60.72
C ASP A 342 39.07 -7.86 61.12
N SER A 343 37.78 -8.21 61.35
CA SER A 343 36.77 -7.72 62.31
C SER A 343 36.26 -6.25 62.38
N ALA A 344 34.96 -6.10 62.05
CA ALA A 344 33.83 -5.65 62.90
C ALA A 344 33.69 -4.22 63.53
N VAL A 345 32.41 -3.78 63.54
CA VAL A 345 31.67 -2.94 64.54
C VAL A 345 31.45 -1.42 64.29
N ALA A 346 30.14 -1.07 64.23
CA ALA A 346 29.41 0.17 64.62
C ALA A 346 29.79 1.54 64.00
N SER A 347 28.88 2.47 63.67
CA SER A 347 27.82 3.04 64.52
C SER A 347 26.87 3.97 63.71
N LEU A 348 25.61 4.00 64.13
CA LEU A 348 24.54 5.01 63.89
C LEU A 348 24.91 6.41 64.47
N PRO A 349 24.18 7.55 64.27
CA PRO A 349 22.70 7.63 64.23
C PRO A 349 22.00 8.68 63.34
N ASP A 350 20.69 8.55 63.44
CA ASP A 350 19.50 9.12 62.82
C ASP A 350 19.10 10.52 63.33
N HIS A 351 18.32 11.25 62.53
CA HIS A 351 17.44 12.35 62.97
C HIS A 351 16.20 12.47 62.05
N ASP A 352 15.20 11.65 62.31
CA ASP A 352 13.89 12.02 62.89
C ASP A 352 13.17 13.28 62.37
N ARG A 353 11.97 13.10 61.78
CA ARG A 353 10.67 13.65 62.27
C ARG A 353 9.46 13.37 61.34
N ARG A 354 8.51 12.57 61.86
CA ARG A 354 7.06 12.80 62.09
C ARG A 354 6.20 13.50 61.00
N ALA A 355 4.93 13.17 60.75
CA ALA A 355 3.99 12.16 61.28
C ALA A 355 2.64 12.19 60.52
N GLY A 356 1.96 11.03 60.48
CA GLY A 356 0.50 10.82 60.53
C GLY A 356 -0.34 11.04 59.26
N ASP A 357 -1.46 10.36 59.02
CA ASP A 357 -2.17 9.24 59.66
C ASP A 357 -3.37 8.90 58.72
N GLY A 358 -3.95 7.69 58.81
CA GLY A 358 -5.33 7.44 58.35
C GLY A 358 -5.59 6.48 57.18
N ASP A 359 -5.49 5.18 57.46
CA ASP A 359 -6.55 4.14 57.29
C ASP A 359 -7.49 4.12 56.05
N GLN A 360 -7.46 3.02 55.27
CA GLN A 360 -8.43 1.91 55.41
C GLN A 360 -8.18 0.78 54.40
N GLN A 361 -7.94 -0.41 54.94
CA GLN A 361 -8.05 -1.72 54.29
C GLN A 361 -9.52 -2.16 54.25
N GLN A 362 -9.91 -2.94 53.24
CA GLN A 362 -10.61 -4.21 53.48
C GLN A 362 -10.72 -5.09 52.22
N ALA A 363 -10.11 -6.27 52.32
CA ALA A 363 -10.32 -7.43 51.46
C ALA A 363 -11.40 -8.32 52.08
N TRP A 364 -12.23 -8.97 51.26
CA TRP A 364 -13.10 -10.06 51.70
C TRP A 364 -13.17 -11.17 50.65
N SER A 365 -12.89 -12.40 51.13
CA SER A 365 -13.26 -13.66 50.51
C SER A 365 -14.09 -14.44 51.53
N PRO A 366 -14.97 -15.35 51.09
CA PRO A 366 -15.00 -16.63 51.78
C PRO A 366 -15.15 -17.84 50.85
N ARG A 367 -14.63 -18.94 51.38
CA ARG A 367 -14.67 -20.31 50.87
C ARG A 367 -16.00 -20.98 51.29
N PHE A 368 -16.53 -21.88 50.46
CA PHE A 368 -17.30 -23.03 50.95
C PHE A 368 -16.90 -24.31 50.20
N ARG A 369 -16.76 -25.40 50.97
CA ARG A 369 -16.40 -26.77 50.55
C ARG A 369 -17.57 -27.73 50.80
N ARG A 370 -17.46 -28.91 50.18
CA ARG A 370 -18.07 -30.25 50.47
C ARG A 370 -19.18 -30.64 49.47
N THR A 371 -19.34 -31.86 48.95
CA THR A 371 -18.66 -33.18 49.03
C THR A 371 -19.26 -34.09 47.93
N ALA A 372 -18.56 -35.19 47.61
CA ALA A 372 -18.83 -36.21 46.58
C ALA A 372 -20.19 -36.96 46.65
N LEU A 373 -20.57 -37.62 45.54
CA LEU A 373 -21.08 -39.00 45.50
C LEU A 373 -21.07 -39.58 44.06
N ILE A 374 -20.81 -40.89 43.98
CA ILE A 374 -20.71 -41.77 42.80
C ILE A 374 -22.05 -42.47 42.56
N SER A 375 -22.47 -42.68 41.30
CA SER A 375 -23.24 -43.88 40.91
C SER A 375 -23.27 -44.12 39.39
N THR A 376 -23.07 -45.39 39.05
CA THR A 376 -23.00 -46.11 37.77
C THR A 376 -24.31 -46.21 36.97
N ALA A 377 -24.23 -46.37 35.63
CA ALA A 377 -24.65 -47.58 34.88
C ALA A 377 -25.19 -47.33 33.45
N ILE A 378 -24.51 -47.95 32.48
CA ILE A 378 -24.99 -48.85 31.40
C ILE A 378 -26.16 -48.40 30.48
N GLY A 379 -25.89 -48.41 29.17
CA GLY A 379 -26.91 -48.53 28.12
C GLY A 379 -26.30 -48.70 26.72
N LEU A 380 -26.04 -49.95 26.32
CA LEU A 380 -25.71 -50.36 24.95
C LEU A 380 -26.84 -50.02 23.97
N ALA A 381 -26.49 -49.59 22.76
CA ALA A 381 -27.17 -50.03 21.54
C ALA A 381 -26.19 -50.00 20.35
N ALA A 382 -25.69 -51.18 20.02
CA ALA A 382 -25.00 -51.45 18.76
C ALA A 382 -26.03 -51.59 17.64
N ALA A 383 -25.74 -51.03 16.47
CA ALA A 383 -26.28 -51.48 15.20
C ALA A 383 -25.13 -51.54 14.20
N THR A 384 -24.66 -52.76 13.97
CA THR A 384 -23.67 -53.17 12.98
C THR A 384 -24.29 -53.24 11.59
N VAL A 385 -23.63 -52.66 10.58
CA VAL A 385 -23.56 -53.27 9.24
C VAL A 385 -22.11 -53.19 8.76
N VAL A 386 -21.54 -54.39 8.65
CA VAL A 386 -20.28 -54.84 8.03
C VAL A 386 -20.42 -54.63 6.50
N THR A 387 -19.51 -54.01 5.75
CA THR A 387 -18.28 -54.52 5.06
C THR A 387 -18.00 -53.45 3.96
N ALA A 388 -16.80 -53.09 3.51
CA ALA A 388 -15.65 -53.91 3.20
C ALA A 388 -14.34 -53.12 3.34
N VAL A 389 -13.36 -53.79 3.95
CA VAL A 389 -11.95 -53.41 3.97
C VAL A 389 -11.34 -53.79 2.61
N ALA A 390 -10.77 -52.82 1.92
CA ALA A 390 -9.71 -53.05 0.92
C ALA A 390 -8.38 -52.62 1.55
N LEU A 391 -7.37 -53.47 1.35
CA LEU A 391 -6.09 -53.52 2.05
C LEU A 391 -5.06 -52.49 1.54
N LEU A 392 -4.51 -51.71 2.49
CA LEU A 392 -3.10 -51.28 2.70
C LEU A 392 -2.43 -50.29 1.70
N PRO A 393 -1.36 -49.53 2.10
CA PRO A 393 -0.71 -49.40 3.42
C PRO A 393 -0.60 -47.95 3.98
N GLY A 394 -0.45 -47.83 5.30
CA GLY A 394 0.01 -46.61 5.98
C GLY A 394 1.54 -46.46 6.01
N PRO A 395 2.08 -45.48 6.74
CA PRO A 395 2.69 -44.27 6.19
C PRO A 395 4.21 -44.41 6.03
N GLY A 396 4.70 -44.14 4.83
CA GLY A 396 6.11 -43.85 4.57
C GLY A 396 6.30 -42.34 4.61
N GLY A 397 7.16 -41.86 5.52
CA GLY A 397 7.59 -40.47 5.50
C GLY A 397 8.33 -40.15 4.20
N SER A 398 7.89 -39.10 3.51
CA SER A 398 8.65 -38.43 2.46
C SER A 398 8.12 -37.01 2.32
N ASN A 399 8.99 -36.05 2.62
CA ASN A 399 9.08 -34.70 2.10
C ASN A 399 7.76 -34.01 1.74
N GLY A 400 7.39 -33.02 2.55
CA GLY A 400 6.41 -32.01 2.15
C GLY A 400 6.98 -31.19 1.00
N ASP A 401 6.71 -31.63 -0.23
CA ASP A 401 6.75 -30.76 -1.38
C ASP A 401 5.56 -29.79 -1.26
N ALA A 402 5.87 -28.52 -1.01
CA ALA A 402 4.93 -27.43 -1.15
C ALA A 402 4.34 -27.49 -2.57
N ALA A 403 3.05 -27.73 -2.69
CA ALA A 403 2.35 -27.62 -3.96
C ALA A 403 2.46 -26.17 -4.44
N GLN A 404 3.26 -25.93 -5.48
CA GLN A 404 3.36 -24.65 -6.17
C GLN A 404 1.99 -24.29 -6.73
N GLN A 405 1.46 -23.14 -6.29
CA GLN A 405 0.18 -22.63 -6.75
C GLN A 405 0.34 -22.01 -8.13
N GLN A 406 0.17 -22.83 -9.18
CA GLN A 406 0.26 -22.38 -10.57
C GLN A 406 -0.80 -21.30 -10.88
N THR A 407 -0.34 -20.18 -11.43
CA THR A 407 -1.19 -19.08 -11.93
C THR A 407 -2.29 -19.61 -12.85
N GLN A 408 -3.55 -19.54 -12.40
CA GLN A 408 -4.70 -19.96 -13.22
C GLN A 408 -4.98 -18.93 -14.31
N ILE A 409 -4.73 -19.31 -15.56
CA ILE A 409 -4.97 -18.46 -16.73
C ILE A 409 -6.39 -18.71 -17.27
N PRO A 410 -7.22 -17.66 -17.42
CA PRO A 410 -8.54 -17.79 -18.03
C PRO A 410 -8.46 -18.31 -19.49
N PRO A 411 -9.42 -19.12 -19.94
CA PRO A 411 -9.37 -19.70 -21.28
C PRO A 411 -9.67 -18.69 -22.40
N GLY A 412 -8.79 -18.65 -23.41
CA GLY A 412 -9.07 -18.27 -24.81
C GLY A 412 -9.35 -16.79 -25.15
N PHE A 413 -9.32 -16.50 -26.46
CA PHE A 413 -9.71 -15.24 -27.08
C PHE A 413 -11.22 -14.96 -26.94
N VAL A 414 -11.53 -13.73 -26.52
CA VAL A 414 -12.90 -13.23 -26.42
C VAL A 414 -13.28 -12.52 -27.72
N ALA A 415 -14.53 -12.69 -28.17
CA ALA A 415 -15.00 -12.04 -29.38
C ALA A 415 -14.79 -10.51 -29.31
N PRO A 416 -14.34 -9.86 -30.40
CA PRO A 416 -14.19 -8.40 -30.44
C PRO A 416 -15.50 -7.70 -30.08
N PRO A 417 -15.44 -6.56 -29.38
CA PRO A 417 -16.64 -5.84 -29.02
C PRO A 417 -17.27 -5.22 -30.27
N THR A 418 -18.54 -4.84 -30.18
CA THR A 418 -19.22 -4.11 -31.24
C THR A 418 -19.94 -2.92 -30.64
N ARG A 419 -19.89 -1.79 -31.35
CA ARG A 419 -20.61 -0.59 -30.92
C ARG A 419 -22.12 -0.81 -31.15
N PRO A 420 -22.99 -0.61 -30.13
CA PRO A 420 -24.44 -0.80 -30.30
C PRO A 420 -25.07 0.09 -31.37
N THR A 421 -24.50 1.29 -31.57
CA THR A 421 -24.94 2.25 -32.60
C THR A 421 -23.73 2.63 -33.47
N PRO A 422 -23.71 2.27 -34.76
CA PRO A 422 -22.59 2.59 -35.65
C PRO A 422 -22.29 4.09 -35.69
N LEU A 423 -21.01 4.44 -35.77
CA LEU A 423 -20.56 5.83 -35.95
C LEU A 423 -20.82 6.31 -37.40
N PRO A 424 -20.96 7.63 -37.61
CA PRO A 424 -20.89 8.22 -38.94
C PRO A 424 -19.60 7.82 -39.65
N ASP A 425 -19.65 7.57 -40.95
CA ASP A 425 -18.50 7.15 -41.75
C ASP A 425 -18.41 8.03 -43.00
N PRO A 426 -17.43 8.96 -43.08
CA PRO A 426 -16.33 9.18 -42.13
C PRO A 426 -16.76 9.88 -40.83
N VAL A 427 -15.95 9.75 -39.78
CA VAL A 427 -16.01 10.62 -38.59
C VAL A 427 -15.08 11.83 -38.77
N THR A 428 -15.37 12.92 -38.06
CA THR A 428 -14.44 14.06 -37.96
C THR A 428 -13.60 13.94 -36.70
N CYS A 429 -12.28 13.76 -36.86
CA CYS A 429 -11.33 13.68 -35.75
C CYS A 429 -10.58 15.00 -35.55
N GLN A 430 -10.41 15.40 -34.30
CA GLN A 430 -9.61 16.56 -33.91
C GLN A 430 -8.46 16.15 -32.99
N TYR A 431 -7.29 16.68 -33.28
CA TYR A 431 -6.05 16.47 -32.53
C TYR A 431 -5.53 17.84 -32.09
N GLN A 432 -5.83 18.22 -30.85
CA GLN A 432 -5.58 19.56 -30.35
C GLN A 432 -4.26 19.61 -29.57
N PRO A 433 -3.39 20.61 -29.81
CA PRO A 433 -2.19 20.80 -28.99
C PRO A 433 -2.57 20.93 -27.52
N ASP A 434 -1.88 20.20 -26.65
CA ASP A 434 -2.19 20.14 -25.23
C ASP A 434 -1.35 21.08 -24.36
N GLY A 435 -0.45 21.85 -25.01
CA GLY A 435 0.46 22.77 -24.37
C GLY A 435 1.67 22.11 -23.70
N LYS A 436 1.84 20.79 -23.83
CA LYS A 436 2.94 20.03 -23.25
C LYS A 436 4.02 19.77 -24.29
N GLN A 437 5.26 19.64 -23.83
CA GLN A 437 6.35 19.17 -24.67
C GLN A 437 6.19 17.67 -24.88
N PRO A 438 6.25 17.17 -26.13
CA PRO A 438 6.05 15.76 -26.39
C PRO A 438 7.23 14.96 -25.80
N ILE A 439 6.93 13.83 -25.14
CA ILE A 439 7.93 12.96 -24.51
C ILE A 439 8.92 12.36 -25.51
N ARG A 440 8.50 12.29 -26.78
CA ARG A 440 9.32 11.92 -27.93
C ARG A 440 9.06 12.88 -29.08
N SER A 441 10.03 13.04 -29.97
CA SER A 441 9.89 13.90 -31.15
C SER A 441 8.90 13.31 -32.16
N VAL A 442 7.61 13.61 -31.98
CA VAL A 442 6.52 13.21 -32.87
C VAL A 442 5.60 14.38 -33.20
N THR A 443 4.76 14.20 -34.21
CA THR A 443 3.75 15.18 -34.63
C THR A 443 2.34 14.58 -34.56
N PRO A 444 1.30 15.41 -34.34
CA PRO A 444 -0.08 14.94 -34.38
C PRO A 444 -0.52 14.59 -35.81
N PRO A 445 -1.45 13.65 -35.97
CA PRO A 445 -2.09 13.42 -37.25
C PRO A 445 -2.92 14.64 -37.69
N ALA A 446 -3.17 14.75 -38.99
CA ALA A 446 -4.04 15.79 -39.52
C ALA A 446 -5.47 15.64 -38.95
N SER A 447 -6.04 16.73 -38.43
CA SER A 447 -7.46 16.78 -38.07
C SER A 447 -8.32 16.82 -39.34
N GLY A 448 -9.42 16.07 -39.38
CA GLY A 448 -10.25 15.94 -40.58
C GLY A 448 -11.10 14.68 -40.60
N GLU A 449 -11.56 14.30 -41.80
CA GLU A 449 -12.36 13.09 -42.02
C GLU A 449 -11.50 11.82 -41.94
N VAL A 450 -11.89 10.90 -41.05
CA VAL A 450 -11.23 9.61 -40.83
C VAL A 450 -12.26 8.49 -41.04
N PRO A 451 -11.93 7.38 -41.73
CA PRO A 451 -12.83 6.25 -41.88
C PRO A 451 -13.26 5.67 -40.53
N ALA A 452 -14.56 5.42 -40.35
CA ALA A 452 -15.13 4.80 -39.15
C ALA A 452 -15.33 3.29 -39.30
N LYS A 453 -14.78 2.71 -40.37
CA LYS A 453 -14.88 1.29 -40.70
C LYS A 453 -13.55 0.75 -41.16
N GLY A 454 -13.41 -0.57 -41.01
CA GLY A 454 -12.25 -1.31 -41.46
C GLY A 454 -11.25 -1.57 -40.34
N ILE A 455 -10.48 -2.64 -40.55
CA ILE A 455 -9.50 -3.16 -39.61
C ILE A 455 -8.11 -2.69 -40.03
N VAL A 456 -7.24 -2.41 -39.05
CA VAL A 456 -5.79 -2.29 -39.23
C VAL A 456 -5.12 -3.46 -38.52
N ARG A 457 -4.18 -4.13 -39.19
CA ARG A 457 -3.37 -5.16 -38.56
C ARG A 457 -2.10 -4.51 -38.01
N ALA A 458 -1.70 -4.89 -36.81
CA ALA A 458 -0.48 -4.41 -36.19
C ALA A 458 0.29 -5.56 -35.53
N GLY A 459 1.62 -5.49 -35.55
CA GLY A 459 2.50 -6.35 -34.78
C GLY A 459 3.14 -5.55 -33.65
N ILE A 460 2.74 -5.79 -32.40
CA ILE A 460 3.40 -5.19 -31.24
C ILE A 460 4.60 -6.07 -30.89
N ASN A 461 5.79 -5.71 -31.37
CA ASN A 461 7.00 -6.49 -31.14
C ASN A 461 7.53 -6.21 -29.74
N THR A 462 7.84 -7.25 -28.98
CA THR A 462 8.41 -7.13 -27.63
C THR A 462 9.65 -7.99 -27.45
N ASN A 463 10.42 -7.75 -26.39
CA ASN A 463 11.54 -8.60 -25.99
C ASN A 463 11.16 -10.04 -25.62
N ILE A 464 9.86 -10.35 -25.48
CA ILE A 464 9.35 -11.70 -25.19
C ILE A 464 8.60 -12.34 -26.37
N GLY A 465 8.51 -11.66 -27.51
CA GLY A 465 7.81 -12.11 -28.71
C GLY A 465 6.89 -11.04 -29.31
N THR A 466 6.38 -11.29 -30.51
CA THR A 466 5.41 -10.41 -31.16
C THR A 466 4.01 -10.70 -30.67
N ILE A 467 3.25 -9.65 -30.36
CA ILE A 467 1.83 -9.72 -29.99
C ILE A 467 1.03 -9.22 -31.21
N PRO A 468 0.42 -10.11 -32.01
CA PRO A 468 -0.39 -9.70 -33.15
C PRO A 468 -1.68 -9.03 -32.69
N ALA A 469 -1.99 -7.89 -33.29
CA ALA A 469 -3.10 -7.02 -32.94
C ALA A 469 -3.98 -6.67 -34.15
N ILE A 470 -5.25 -6.45 -33.87
CA ILE A 470 -6.29 -5.98 -34.79
C ILE A 470 -6.85 -4.70 -34.18
N LEU A 471 -6.68 -3.58 -34.87
CA LEU A 471 -7.26 -2.30 -34.49
C LEU A 471 -8.54 -2.10 -35.30
N ASP A 472 -9.65 -1.77 -34.66
CA ASP A 472 -10.96 -1.68 -35.30
C ASP A 472 -11.47 -0.24 -35.29
N ARG A 473 -11.51 0.37 -36.48
CA ARG A 473 -11.98 1.75 -36.65
C ARG A 473 -13.46 1.92 -36.30
N SER A 474 -14.25 0.86 -36.24
CA SER A 474 -15.66 0.95 -35.84
C SER A 474 -15.87 1.12 -34.33
N LEU A 475 -14.84 0.84 -33.53
CA LEU A 475 -14.86 1.04 -32.09
C LEU A 475 -14.45 2.47 -31.71
N ALA A 476 -13.28 2.88 -32.20
CA ALA A 476 -12.61 4.13 -31.83
C ALA A 476 -11.77 4.69 -32.99
N PRO A 477 -12.41 5.24 -34.04
CA PRO A 477 -11.73 5.66 -35.26
C PRO A 477 -10.64 6.73 -35.05
N CYS A 478 -10.88 7.72 -34.19
CA CYS A 478 -9.89 8.77 -33.93
C CYS A 478 -8.69 8.25 -33.13
N THR A 479 -8.93 7.31 -32.22
CA THR A 479 -7.92 6.64 -31.41
C THR A 479 -7.08 5.70 -32.28
N VAL A 480 -7.71 4.90 -33.16
CA VAL A 480 -6.99 4.04 -34.11
C VAL A 480 -6.10 4.89 -35.03
N ASN A 481 -6.62 6.00 -35.57
CA ASN A 481 -5.83 6.89 -36.42
C ASN A 481 -4.66 7.55 -35.67
N SER A 482 -4.88 7.96 -34.41
CA SER A 482 -3.83 8.47 -33.53
C SER A 482 -2.74 7.43 -33.26
N PHE A 483 -3.14 6.23 -32.84
CA PHE A 483 -2.24 5.14 -32.50
C PHE A 483 -1.38 4.71 -33.70
N VAL A 484 -1.98 4.55 -34.88
CA VAL A 484 -1.27 4.23 -36.13
C VAL A 484 -0.25 5.30 -36.46
N HIS A 485 -0.64 6.58 -36.40
CA HIS A 485 0.24 7.70 -36.70
C HIS A 485 1.43 7.80 -35.73
N LEU A 486 1.22 7.50 -34.45
CA LEU A 486 2.27 7.46 -33.44
C LEU A 486 3.19 6.25 -33.63
N ALA A 487 2.63 5.07 -33.93
CA ALA A 487 3.41 3.87 -34.21
C ALA A 487 4.33 4.03 -35.42
N GLU A 488 3.83 4.60 -36.52
CA GLU A 488 4.63 4.88 -37.74
C GLU A 488 5.78 5.86 -37.51
N GLN A 489 5.68 6.72 -36.48
CA GLN A 489 6.74 7.64 -36.06
C GLN A 489 7.69 7.05 -35.01
N GLY A 490 7.54 5.77 -34.64
CA GLY A 490 8.36 5.11 -33.62
C GLY A 490 8.06 5.59 -32.19
N PHE A 491 6.87 6.15 -31.95
CA PHE A 491 6.50 6.64 -30.62
C PHE A 491 6.54 5.54 -29.55
N TYR A 492 6.28 4.29 -29.93
CA TYR A 492 6.26 3.14 -29.02
C TYR A 492 7.58 2.34 -28.99
N ASP A 493 8.61 2.75 -29.72
CA ASP A 493 9.87 1.99 -29.83
C ASP A 493 10.65 1.98 -28.51
N ASN A 494 11.08 0.83 -28.02
CA ASN A 494 11.66 0.69 -26.68
C ASN A 494 10.77 1.24 -25.55
N ALA A 495 9.44 1.23 -25.73
CA ALA A 495 8.51 1.61 -24.68
C ALA A 495 8.48 0.54 -23.57
N ARG A 496 8.43 0.99 -22.31
CA ARG A 496 8.38 0.08 -21.17
C ARG A 496 6.93 -0.24 -20.85
N CYS A 497 6.67 -1.50 -20.56
CA CYS A 497 5.40 -1.91 -20.01
C CYS A 497 5.46 -1.93 -18.48
N VAL A 498 4.34 -1.66 -17.85
CA VAL A 498 4.14 -1.74 -16.41
C VAL A 498 2.93 -2.61 -16.12
N SER A 499 3.08 -3.45 -15.10
CA SER A 499 2.06 -4.36 -14.61
C SER A 499 2.16 -4.45 -13.09
N GLY A 500 1.09 -4.86 -12.44
CA GLY A 500 1.02 -5.00 -10.98
C GLY A 500 -0.22 -5.80 -10.60
N ASN A 501 -0.88 -5.44 -9.49
CA ASN A 501 -2.15 -6.03 -9.07
C ASN A 501 -3.34 -5.56 -9.95
N VAL A 502 -3.17 -5.66 -11.27
CA VAL A 502 -4.11 -5.23 -12.31
C VAL A 502 -4.19 -6.31 -13.41
N PRO A 503 -5.37 -6.51 -14.03
CA PRO A 503 -5.60 -7.54 -15.05
C PRO A 503 -5.05 -7.19 -16.45
N PHE A 504 -4.10 -6.26 -16.54
CA PHE A 504 -3.59 -5.74 -17.81
C PHE A 504 -2.13 -5.28 -17.75
N LEU A 505 -1.54 -5.18 -18.93
CA LEU A 505 -0.19 -4.67 -19.16
C LEU A 505 -0.27 -3.31 -19.85
N THR A 506 0.20 -2.23 -19.22
CA THR A 506 0.19 -0.88 -19.81
C THR A 506 1.56 -0.52 -20.39
N CYS A 507 1.64 -0.17 -21.67
CA CYS A 507 2.87 0.07 -22.40
C CYS A 507 2.90 1.48 -23.00
N GLY A 508 4.03 2.17 -22.83
CA GLY A 508 4.26 3.48 -23.42
C GLY A 508 5.63 4.09 -23.06
N PRO A 509 5.99 5.24 -23.65
CA PRO A 509 7.22 5.95 -23.32
C PRO A 509 7.24 6.41 -21.87
N ARG A 510 8.38 6.26 -21.19
CA ARG A 510 8.58 6.70 -19.80
C ARG A 510 9.69 7.75 -19.71
N GLY A 511 9.52 8.77 -18.87
CA GLY A 511 10.48 9.87 -18.71
C GLY A 511 10.12 10.82 -17.56
N ALA A 512 11.03 11.76 -17.25
CA ALA A 512 10.89 12.69 -16.12
C ALA A 512 9.97 13.91 -16.38
N ARG A 513 9.28 13.94 -17.53
CA ARG A 513 8.40 15.04 -17.96
C ARG A 513 7.06 14.45 -18.41
N ASP A 514 6.01 15.27 -18.38
CA ASP A 514 4.63 14.89 -18.69
C ASP A 514 4.54 13.89 -19.86
N GLU A 515 4.00 12.69 -19.60
CA GLU A 515 3.89 11.56 -20.52
C GLU A 515 2.85 11.86 -21.63
N SER A 516 3.15 12.79 -22.54
CA SER A 516 2.25 13.27 -23.60
C SER A 516 2.90 13.19 -24.99
N PRO A 517 2.13 12.95 -26.07
CA PRO A 517 2.60 13.10 -27.45
C PRO A 517 2.53 14.55 -27.96
N GLY A 518 2.18 15.53 -27.13
CA GLY A 518 2.07 16.96 -27.47
C GLY A 518 0.69 17.37 -28.00
N TYR A 519 -0.30 16.46 -27.94
CA TYR A 519 -1.69 16.72 -28.33
C TYR A 519 -2.65 15.79 -27.59
N THR A 520 -3.93 16.12 -27.58
CA THR A 520 -5.04 15.27 -27.13
C THR A 520 -6.05 15.02 -28.25
N SER A 521 -6.81 13.94 -28.13
CA SER A 521 -8.02 13.68 -28.91
C SER A 521 -9.24 13.54 -27.99
N ALA A 522 -10.44 13.45 -28.53
CA ALA A 522 -11.61 13.09 -27.74
C ALA A 522 -11.53 11.62 -27.32
N ASP A 523 -12.09 11.30 -26.15
CA ASP A 523 -12.29 9.92 -25.71
C ASP A 523 -13.46 9.30 -26.48
N GLU A 524 -13.29 8.06 -26.94
CA GLU A 524 -14.25 7.30 -27.74
C GLU A 524 -14.85 6.13 -26.95
N SER A 525 -14.79 6.23 -25.62
CA SER A 525 -15.27 5.25 -24.67
C SER A 525 -16.74 4.86 -24.89
N LEU A 526 -17.03 3.60 -24.57
CA LEU A 526 -18.34 2.98 -24.73
C LEU A 526 -18.91 2.70 -23.33
N PRO A 527 -19.90 3.48 -22.87
CA PRO A 527 -20.48 3.28 -21.54
C PRO A 527 -20.98 1.85 -21.36
N GLY A 528 -20.51 1.18 -20.30
CA GLY A 528 -20.88 -0.21 -19.98
C GLY A 528 -20.16 -1.27 -20.81
N LEU A 529 -19.24 -0.91 -21.70
CA LEU A 529 -18.36 -1.88 -22.34
C LEU A 529 -17.28 -2.33 -21.36
N ARG A 530 -17.27 -3.62 -21.03
CA ARG A 530 -16.21 -4.22 -20.22
C ARG A 530 -14.98 -4.47 -21.11
N ALA A 531 -13.80 -4.14 -20.60
CA ALA A 531 -12.54 -4.43 -21.27
C ALA A 531 -12.19 -5.90 -20.97
N LEU A 532 -12.54 -6.79 -21.89
CA LEU A 532 -12.36 -8.23 -21.70
C LEU A 532 -10.94 -8.68 -22.06
N ARG A 533 -10.57 -9.87 -21.61
CA ARG A 533 -9.30 -10.50 -21.98
C ARG A 533 -9.08 -10.48 -23.49
N GLY A 534 -7.90 -10.01 -23.90
CA GLY A 534 -7.50 -9.84 -25.29
C GLY A 534 -7.82 -8.47 -25.88
N TYR A 535 -8.46 -7.56 -25.15
CA TYR A 535 -8.77 -6.23 -25.68
C TYR A 535 -7.56 -5.28 -25.56
N LEU A 536 -7.47 -4.36 -26.52
CA LEU A 536 -6.56 -3.22 -26.51
C LEU A 536 -7.32 -1.97 -26.09
N VAL A 537 -6.79 -1.30 -25.08
CA VAL A 537 -7.41 -0.15 -24.43
C VAL A 537 -6.46 1.04 -24.45
N MET A 538 -6.95 2.23 -24.77
CA MET A 538 -6.20 3.47 -24.68
C MET A 538 -6.58 4.19 -23.38
N HIS A 539 -5.61 4.46 -22.51
CA HIS A 539 -5.88 4.92 -21.15
C HIS A 539 -6.07 6.45 -21.09
N SER A 540 -7.31 6.90 -21.31
CA SER A 540 -7.73 8.31 -21.43
C SER A 540 -6.94 9.10 -22.49
N ALA A 541 -7.59 9.96 -23.27
CA ALA A 541 -6.94 10.69 -24.36
C ALA A 541 -5.84 11.72 -23.95
N TYR A 542 -5.43 11.72 -22.68
CA TYR A 542 -4.35 12.52 -22.09
C TYR A 542 -3.02 11.77 -21.93
N TYR A 543 -3.02 10.44 -21.96
CA TYR A 543 -1.81 9.61 -21.89
C TYR A 543 -1.78 8.71 -23.14
N PRO A 544 -0.66 8.68 -23.88
CA PRO A 544 -0.55 7.89 -25.11
C PRO A 544 -0.27 6.40 -24.84
N ASP A 545 -0.40 5.97 -23.59
CA ASP A 545 -0.18 4.60 -23.13
C ASP A 545 -1.35 3.70 -23.55
N PHE A 546 -1.03 2.52 -24.09
CA PHE A 546 -2.02 1.50 -24.40
C PHE A 546 -1.89 0.34 -23.43
N SER A 547 -3.02 -0.27 -23.07
CA SER A 547 -3.09 -1.45 -22.23
C SER A 547 -3.52 -2.68 -23.01
N VAL A 548 -2.87 -3.80 -22.74
CA VAL A 548 -3.25 -5.12 -23.22
C VAL A 548 -3.92 -5.88 -22.08
N GLN A 549 -5.21 -6.17 -22.22
CA GLN A 549 -5.97 -6.90 -21.21
C GLN A 549 -5.64 -8.40 -21.30
N PHE A 550 -5.19 -9.01 -20.21
CA PHE A 550 -5.02 -10.46 -20.13
C PHE A 550 -6.04 -11.12 -19.18
N GLU A 551 -6.88 -10.31 -18.53
CA GLU A 551 -8.03 -10.71 -17.72
C GLU A 551 -9.17 -9.72 -17.93
N ASP A 552 -10.37 -10.06 -17.47
CA ASP A 552 -11.53 -9.17 -17.61
C ASP A 552 -11.41 -7.99 -16.64
N ASN A 553 -11.65 -6.79 -17.14
CA ASN A 553 -11.61 -5.56 -16.38
C ASN A 553 -12.89 -4.73 -16.60
N GLU A 554 -13.35 -4.07 -15.54
CA GLU A 554 -14.41 -3.06 -15.62
C GLU A 554 -13.74 -1.70 -15.72
N ASN A 555 -13.55 -1.23 -16.95
CA ASN A 555 -12.91 0.05 -17.21
C ASN A 555 -13.70 0.80 -18.28
N ASP A 556 -13.87 2.11 -18.09
CA ASP A 556 -14.60 3.02 -18.99
C ASP A 556 -13.69 3.62 -20.07
N ASP A 557 -12.50 3.08 -20.27
CA ASP A 557 -11.54 3.57 -21.27
C ASP A 557 -11.90 3.19 -22.71
N THR A 558 -11.28 3.89 -23.67
CA THR A 558 -11.46 3.62 -25.10
C THR A 558 -10.86 2.26 -25.50
N VAL A 559 -11.73 1.29 -25.78
CA VAL A 559 -11.36 0.04 -26.46
C VAL A 559 -11.21 0.31 -27.96
N PHE A 560 -10.03 0.04 -28.52
CA PHE A 560 -9.72 0.35 -29.93
C PHE A 560 -9.28 -0.86 -30.75
N GLY A 561 -9.17 -2.03 -30.14
CA GLY A 561 -8.76 -3.24 -30.83
C GLY A 561 -8.71 -4.48 -29.95
N THR A 562 -8.15 -5.55 -30.50
CA THR A 562 -7.94 -6.85 -29.84
C THR A 562 -6.61 -7.46 -30.24
N ILE A 563 -6.02 -8.29 -29.40
CA ILE A 563 -4.87 -9.14 -29.71
C ILE A 563 -5.31 -10.57 -30.02
N SER A 564 -4.55 -11.29 -30.84
CA SER A 564 -4.86 -12.69 -31.19
C SER A 564 -4.62 -13.65 -30.01
N ASP A 565 -5.13 -14.88 -30.13
CA ASP A 565 -4.76 -15.99 -29.22
C ASP A 565 -3.24 -16.19 -29.13
N GLU A 566 -2.54 -16.03 -30.26
CA GLU A 566 -1.08 -16.09 -30.30
C GLU A 566 -0.46 -14.98 -29.44
N GLY A 567 -0.95 -13.76 -29.56
CA GLY A 567 -0.51 -12.63 -28.74
C GLY A 567 -0.81 -12.80 -27.26
N LEU A 568 -1.98 -13.34 -26.92
CA LEU A 568 -2.34 -13.70 -25.54
C LEU A 568 -1.39 -14.77 -25.00
N ASN A 569 -1.03 -15.76 -25.81
CA ASN A 569 -0.11 -16.81 -25.40
C ASN A 569 1.32 -16.30 -25.15
N VAL A 570 1.78 -15.25 -25.84
CA VAL A 570 3.07 -14.60 -25.52
C VAL A 570 3.04 -14.04 -24.10
N ILE A 571 1.98 -13.30 -23.76
CA ILE A 571 1.81 -12.71 -22.42
C ILE A 571 1.65 -13.81 -21.37
N ASP A 572 0.76 -14.78 -21.61
CA ASP A 572 0.52 -15.90 -20.70
C ASP A 572 1.78 -16.72 -20.45
N THR A 573 2.60 -16.94 -21.47
CA THR A 573 3.87 -17.67 -21.31
C THR A 573 4.79 -16.94 -20.37
N LYS A 574 4.92 -15.61 -20.49
CA LYS A 574 5.66 -14.80 -19.52
C LYS A 574 4.98 -14.84 -18.14
N ARG A 575 3.65 -14.80 -18.05
CA ARG A 575 2.91 -14.92 -16.79
C ARG A 575 3.23 -16.23 -16.06
N ARG A 576 3.28 -17.37 -16.77
CA ARG A 576 3.63 -18.69 -16.20
C ARG A 576 5.08 -18.80 -15.71
N GLN A 577 5.97 -17.87 -16.06
CA GLN A 577 7.37 -17.89 -15.60
C GLN A 577 7.54 -17.39 -14.16
N SER A 578 6.48 -16.87 -13.55
CA SER A 578 6.48 -16.39 -12.17
C SER A 578 5.18 -16.82 -11.49
N ASP A 579 5.30 -17.25 -10.25
CA ASP A 579 4.15 -17.50 -9.38
C ASP A 579 3.73 -16.21 -8.64
N ASP A 580 4.29 -15.04 -9.02
CA ASP A 580 3.87 -13.73 -8.51
C ASP A 580 2.42 -13.45 -8.90
N PRO A 581 1.46 -13.48 -7.96
CA PRO A 581 0.05 -13.25 -8.27
C PRO A 581 -0.20 -11.83 -8.80
N TYR A 582 0.75 -10.92 -8.59
CA TYR A 582 0.70 -9.52 -9.02
C TYR A 582 1.42 -9.27 -10.35
N ASN A 583 1.86 -10.31 -11.06
CA ASN A 583 2.43 -10.20 -12.40
C ASN A 583 3.52 -9.10 -12.54
N ARG A 584 4.29 -8.77 -11.47
CA ARG A 584 5.22 -7.61 -11.50
C ARG A 584 6.36 -7.83 -12.49
N HIS A 585 6.75 -9.07 -12.69
CA HIS A 585 7.72 -9.50 -13.70
C HIS A 585 7.29 -9.23 -15.14
N LEU A 586 6.00 -8.94 -15.39
CA LEU A 586 5.57 -8.44 -16.71
C LEU A 586 6.07 -7.02 -16.98
N SER A 587 6.50 -6.27 -15.96
CA SER A 587 7.13 -4.96 -16.14
C SER A 587 8.53 -5.04 -16.79
N ASP A 588 9.08 -6.25 -16.93
CA ASP A 588 10.29 -6.51 -17.73
C ASP A 588 10.01 -6.45 -19.25
N ILE A 589 8.74 -6.42 -19.65
CA ILE A 589 8.35 -6.39 -21.06
C ILE A 589 8.66 -5.01 -21.63
N ILE A 590 9.38 -5.01 -22.74
CA ILE A 590 9.72 -3.82 -23.50
C ILE A 590 9.13 -4.01 -24.89
N VAL A 591 8.28 -3.07 -25.31
CA VAL A 591 7.84 -2.96 -26.71
C VAL A 591 9.03 -2.46 -27.51
N THR A 592 9.58 -3.29 -28.38
CA THR A 592 10.73 -2.94 -29.21
C THR A 592 10.32 -2.08 -30.39
N SER A 593 9.18 -2.40 -31.03
CA SER A 593 8.54 -1.59 -32.07
C SER A 593 7.06 -1.96 -32.21
N VAL A 594 6.29 -1.11 -32.90
CA VAL A 594 4.92 -1.43 -33.32
C VAL A 594 4.84 -1.29 -34.84
N ASP A 595 4.67 -2.41 -35.53
CA ASP A 595 4.66 -2.43 -36.99
C ASP A 595 3.21 -2.43 -37.50
N ILE A 596 2.84 -1.41 -38.28
CA ILE A 596 1.51 -1.33 -38.91
C ILE A 596 1.53 -2.06 -40.25
N GLN A 597 0.62 -3.01 -40.43
CA GLN A 597 0.43 -3.75 -41.67
C GLN A 597 -0.76 -3.14 -42.43
N GLN A 598 -0.47 -2.58 -43.60
CA GLN A 598 -1.48 -1.99 -44.49
C GLN A 598 -2.28 -3.04 -45.26
#